data_AF-A0A1L4BMF7-F1
#
_entry.id   AF-A0A1L4BMF7-F1
#
_cell.length_a   1.000
_cell.length_b   1.000
_cell.length_c   1.000
_cell.angle_alpha   90.00
_cell.angle_beta   90.00
_cell.angle_gamma   90.00
#
_symmetry.space_group_name_H-M   'P 1'
#
loop_
_entity.id
_entity.type
_entity.pdbx_description
1 polymer ?
#
loop_
_entity_poly.entity_id
_entity_poly.type
_entity_poly.pdbx_seq_one_letter_code
_entity_poly.pdbx_strand_id
1 'polypeptide(L)'
;VVNSGLGSIRGARMAENRPSKVTGTQQQRLSDPMVWRNGVWQPTSWDDALDLVARVTAQVVQQGSEDDIVVSMFDHGGSAGGYENTWGTGKLYFESMKIKNCRIHNRPAYNSEVHSSRDMGVDELNYAYEDYTLTDTIFMVGANSMETQTNLYLNHMVPGLQSGAKMIVVDPRRTLTIASSEQYAGQENVLHLAIAEGTDMVLFNALLTHIVDQDWVDADFIAASTFQGGEAVAQDSAYPAA
;
A
#
# COMPACT_ATOMS: atom_id res chain seq x y z
N VAL A 1 16.70 13.80 -2.00
CA VAL A 1 17.18 12.42 -2.29
C VAL A 1 16.44 11.45 -1.38
N VAL A 2 16.04 10.26 -1.85
CA VAL A 2 15.17 9.35 -1.08
C VAL A 2 15.85 8.77 0.17
N ASN A 3 17.06 8.23 0.05
CA ASN A 3 17.71 7.47 1.11
C ASN A 3 19.13 7.94 1.48
N SER A 4 19.72 8.88 0.73
CA SER A 4 21.06 9.44 1.01
C SER A 4 22.15 8.41 1.31
N GLY A 5 22.12 7.26 0.62
CA GLY A 5 23.08 6.16 0.83
C GLY A 5 22.67 5.11 1.87
N LEU A 6 21.58 5.31 2.62
CA LEU A 6 21.05 4.32 3.56
C LEU A 6 20.51 3.08 2.83
N GLY A 7 20.78 1.90 3.40
CA GLY A 7 20.18 0.63 3.00
C GLY A 7 19.51 -0.04 4.19
N SER A 8 18.19 -0.26 4.13
CA SER A 8 17.51 -1.08 5.15
C SER A 8 17.99 -2.53 5.09
N ILE A 9 17.78 -3.30 6.16
CA ILE A 9 18.14 -4.73 6.20
C ILE A 9 17.51 -5.55 5.07
N ARG A 10 16.35 -5.12 4.56
CA ARG A 10 15.67 -5.76 3.41
C ARG A 10 16.34 -5.40 2.08
N GLY A 11 16.70 -4.13 1.89
CA GLY A 11 17.30 -3.64 0.64
C GLY A 11 18.79 -4.02 0.51
N ALA A 12 19.54 -3.96 1.61
CA ALA A 12 20.98 -4.23 1.63
C ALA A 12 21.33 -5.68 1.25
N ARG A 13 20.39 -6.62 1.42
CA ARG A 13 20.55 -8.03 1.05
C ARG A 13 20.04 -8.38 -0.36
N MET A 14 19.74 -7.39 -1.22
CA MET A 14 19.26 -7.66 -2.59
C MET A 14 20.24 -8.53 -3.39
N ALA A 15 21.55 -8.34 -3.23
CA ALA A 15 22.56 -9.15 -3.93
C ALA A 15 22.59 -10.61 -3.44
N GLU A 16 22.55 -10.82 -2.12
CA GLU A 16 22.49 -12.16 -1.51
C GLU A 16 21.19 -12.90 -1.88
N ASN A 17 20.09 -12.16 -2.03
CA ASN A 17 18.81 -12.69 -2.47
C ASN A 17 18.72 -12.94 -3.98
N ARG A 18 19.84 -12.85 -4.72
CA ARG A 18 19.87 -13.34 -6.11
C ARG A 18 20.22 -14.84 -6.15
N PRO A 19 19.60 -15.58 -7.09
CA PRO A 19 19.95 -16.97 -7.33
C PRO A 19 21.40 -17.08 -7.83
N SER A 20 22.21 -17.90 -7.19
CA SER A 20 23.61 -18.10 -7.58
C SER A 20 24.03 -19.54 -7.33
N LYS A 21 24.49 -20.22 -8.38
CA LYS A 21 25.04 -21.58 -8.30
C LYS A 21 26.42 -21.62 -7.65
N VAL A 22 27.15 -20.51 -7.67
CA VAL A 22 28.50 -20.40 -7.09
C VAL A 22 28.42 -20.34 -5.56
N THR A 23 27.48 -19.55 -5.04
CA THR A 23 27.31 -19.33 -3.59
C THR A 23 26.18 -20.16 -2.98
N GLY A 24 25.39 -20.87 -3.79
CA GLY A 24 24.27 -21.70 -3.32
C GLY A 24 23.06 -20.89 -2.85
N THR A 25 22.98 -19.59 -3.11
CA THR A 25 21.85 -18.75 -2.66
C THR A 25 20.63 -18.93 -3.54
N GLN A 26 19.44 -18.89 -2.92
CA GLN A 26 18.11 -18.94 -3.56
C GLN A 26 17.90 -20.08 -4.57
N GLN A 27 18.40 -21.29 -4.28
CA GLN A 27 18.25 -22.46 -5.16
C GLN A 27 16.79 -22.93 -5.31
N GLN A 28 15.90 -22.51 -4.41
CA GLN A 28 14.47 -22.80 -4.49
C GLN A 28 13.73 -21.99 -5.57
N ARG A 29 14.40 -21.07 -6.28
CA ARG A 29 13.77 -20.28 -7.35
C ARG A 29 13.34 -21.21 -8.50
N LEU A 30 12.09 -21.09 -8.91
CA LEU A 30 11.57 -21.80 -10.08
C LEU A 30 12.40 -21.48 -11.33
N SER A 31 12.82 -22.54 -12.05
CA SER A 31 13.63 -22.46 -13.26
C SER A 31 12.88 -22.87 -14.53
N ASP A 32 11.92 -23.79 -14.40
CA ASP A 32 11.21 -24.40 -15.51
C ASP A 32 9.70 -24.39 -15.24
N PRO A 33 8.84 -24.31 -16.27
CA PRO A 33 7.42 -24.59 -16.13
C PRO A 33 7.19 -25.98 -15.53
N MET A 34 6.24 -26.09 -14.62
CA MET A 34 5.89 -27.34 -13.96
C MET A 34 4.43 -27.68 -14.24
N VAL A 35 4.15 -28.95 -14.55
CA VAL A 35 2.77 -29.45 -14.72
C VAL A 35 2.55 -30.66 -13.82
N TRP A 36 1.38 -30.72 -13.18
CA TRP A 36 0.97 -31.86 -12.37
C TRP A 36 0.46 -32.99 -13.25
N ARG A 37 1.23 -34.08 -13.36
CA ARG A 37 0.91 -35.27 -14.16
C ARG A 37 1.41 -36.52 -13.43
N ASN A 38 0.69 -37.63 -13.55
CA ASN A 38 1.07 -38.91 -12.95
C ASN A 38 1.32 -38.83 -11.42
N GLY A 39 0.58 -37.96 -10.72
CA GLY A 39 0.63 -37.82 -9.26
C GLY A 39 1.81 -36.99 -8.73
N VAL A 40 2.56 -36.30 -9.58
CA VAL A 40 3.72 -35.47 -9.18
C VAL A 40 3.87 -34.23 -10.07
N TRP A 41 4.56 -33.20 -9.58
CA TRP A 41 4.99 -32.06 -10.40
C TRP A 41 6.17 -32.46 -11.29
N GLN A 42 6.05 -32.23 -12.59
CA GLN A 42 7.07 -32.56 -13.59
C GLN A 42 7.46 -31.30 -14.39
N PRO A 43 8.77 -31.06 -14.62
CA PRO A 43 9.21 -29.96 -15.47
C PRO A 43 8.81 -30.22 -16.93
N THR A 44 8.50 -29.17 -17.68
CA THR A 44 8.14 -29.24 -19.10
C THR A 44 8.56 -27.98 -19.87
N SER A 45 8.31 -27.96 -21.18
CA SER A 45 8.55 -26.78 -22.03
C SER A 45 7.49 -25.71 -21.83
N TRP A 46 7.83 -24.47 -22.21
CA TRP A 46 6.85 -23.38 -22.24
C TRP A 46 5.67 -23.66 -23.17
N ASP A 47 5.91 -24.26 -24.34
CA ASP A 47 4.84 -24.58 -25.28
C ASP A 47 3.83 -25.56 -24.69
N ASP A 48 4.28 -26.62 -24.01
CA ASP A 48 3.38 -27.60 -23.37
C ASP A 48 2.61 -26.97 -22.19
N ALA A 49 3.29 -26.20 -21.34
CA ALA A 49 2.64 -25.55 -20.20
C ALA A 49 1.59 -24.52 -20.63
N LEU A 50 1.94 -23.65 -21.60
CA LEU A 50 1.04 -22.61 -22.09
C LEU A 50 -0.11 -23.18 -22.93
N ASP A 51 0.13 -24.20 -23.76
CA ASP A 51 -0.94 -24.88 -24.50
C ASP A 51 -1.97 -25.51 -23.55
N LEU A 52 -1.50 -26.17 -22.48
CA LEU A 52 -2.40 -26.74 -21.48
C LEU A 52 -3.24 -25.67 -20.77
N VAL A 53 -2.61 -24.59 -20.29
CA VAL A 53 -3.33 -23.49 -19.61
C VAL A 53 -4.35 -22.86 -20.57
N ALA A 54 -3.93 -22.53 -21.79
CA ALA A 54 -4.81 -21.91 -22.78
C ALA A 54 -6.01 -22.80 -23.13
N ARG A 55 -5.80 -24.09 -23.37
CA ARG A 55 -6.89 -25.03 -23.69
C ARG A 55 -7.88 -25.18 -22.55
N VAL A 56 -7.41 -25.35 -21.31
CA VAL A 56 -8.29 -25.50 -20.15
C VAL A 56 -9.07 -24.22 -19.90
N THR A 57 -8.40 -23.07 -19.85
CA THR A 57 -9.06 -21.77 -19.64
C THR A 57 -10.07 -21.49 -20.75
N ALA A 58 -9.72 -21.69 -22.02
CA ALA A 58 -10.64 -21.49 -23.13
C ALA A 58 -11.84 -22.45 -23.07
N GLN A 59 -11.62 -23.72 -22.70
CA GLN A 59 -12.70 -24.70 -22.56
C GLN A 59 -13.68 -24.31 -21.45
N VAL A 60 -13.19 -23.83 -20.31
CA VAL A 60 -14.03 -23.33 -19.20
C VAL A 60 -14.90 -22.18 -19.68
N VAL A 61 -14.30 -21.19 -20.36
CA VAL A 61 -15.03 -20.03 -20.90
C VAL A 61 -16.04 -20.44 -21.98
N GLN A 62 -15.70 -21.39 -22.87
CA GLN A 62 -16.59 -21.85 -23.95
C GLN A 62 -17.79 -22.66 -23.43
N GLN A 63 -17.62 -23.42 -22.36
CA GLN A 63 -18.70 -24.23 -21.77
C GLN A 63 -19.54 -23.45 -20.76
N GLY A 64 -18.95 -22.45 -20.11
CA GLY A 64 -19.60 -21.63 -19.10
C GLY A 64 -19.48 -20.15 -19.43
N SER A 65 -18.78 -19.41 -18.57
CA SER A 65 -18.59 -17.97 -18.68
C SER A 65 -17.18 -17.56 -18.25
N GLU A 66 -16.78 -16.33 -18.59
CA GLU A 66 -15.61 -15.69 -17.97
C GLU A 66 -15.76 -15.54 -16.45
N ASP A 67 -16.99 -15.56 -15.92
CA ASP A 67 -17.26 -15.57 -14.48
C ASP A 67 -16.76 -16.87 -13.81
N ASP A 68 -16.53 -17.95 -14.56
CA ASP A 68 -15.97 -19.20 -14.02
C ASP A 68 -14.45 -19.14 -13.86
N ILE A 69 -13.80 -18.07 -14.32
CA ILE A 69 -12.37 -17.82 -14.16
C ILE A 69 -12.14 -16.94 -12.92
N VAL A 70 -11.31 -17.43 -12.00
CA VAL A 70 -10.89 -16.70 -10.80
C VAL A 70 -9.44 -16.27 -10.92
N VAL A 71 -9.17 -14.98 -10.70
CA VAL A 71 -7.81 -14.41 -10.79
C VAL A 71 -7.42 -13.79 -9.45
N SER A 72 -6.23 -14.13 -8.96
CA SER A 72 -5.56 -13.42 -7.87
C SER A 72 -4.27 -12.82 -8.41
N MET A 73 -4.15 -11.50 -8.39
CA MET A 73 -3.02 -10.80 -9.02
C MET A 73 -2.44 -9.70 -8.13
N PHE A 74 -1.20 -9.31 -8.42
CA PHE A 74 -0.57 -8.12 -7.88
C PHE A 74 -1.10 -6.86 -8.59
N ASP A 75 -1.15 -5.75 -7.86
CA ASP A 75 -1.45 -4.40 -8.38
C ASP A 75 -0.39 -3.36 -7.93
N HIS A 76 0.65 -3.81 -7.23
CA HIS A 76 1.67 -2.96 -6.63
C HIS A 76 2.85 -2.69 -7.59
N GLY A 77 3.72 -1.75 -7.20
CA GLY A 77 4.99 -1.47 -7.89
C GLY A 77 6.14 -2.40 -7.48
N GLY A 78 7.37 -2.10 -7.93
CA GLY A 78 8.57 -2.82 -7.49
C GLY A 78 8.70 -4.25 -8.01
N SER A 79 9.39 -5.12 -7.25
CA SER A 79 9.66 -6.50 -7.67
C SER A 79 8.36 -7.29 -7.84
N ALA A 80 8.23 -8.02 -8.95
CA ALA A 80 7.05 -8.79 -9.35
C ALA A 80 5.76 -7.97 -9.59
N GLY A 81 5.86 -6.64 -9.63
CA GLY A 81 4.80 -5.71 -10.03
C GLY A 81 5.34 -4.67 -11.01
N GLY A 82 4.93 -3.42 -10.87
CA GLY A 82 5.38 -2.31 -11.73
C GLY A 82 4.57 -2.17 -13.02
N TYR A 83 4.74 -1.04 -13.70
CA TYR A 83 3.87 -0.61 -14.80
C TYR A 83 3.76 -1.64 -15.92
N GLU A 84 4.87 -2.26 -16.31
CA GLU A 84 4.91 -3.23 -17.40
C GLU A 84 4.09 -4.48 -17.07
N ASN A 85 4.24 -4.99 -15.85
CA ASN A 85 3.59 -6.23 -15.42
C ASN A 85 2.10 -6.00 -15.12
N THR A 86 1.75 -4.90 -14.44
CA THR A 86 0.34 -4.57 -14.16
C THR A 86 -0.42 -4.22 -15.44
N TRP A 87 0.25 -3.57 -16.40
CA TRP A 87 -0.32 -3.38 -17.73
C TRP A 87 -0.53 -4.71 -18.45
N GLY A 88 0.47 -5.60 -18.45
CA GLY A 88 0.37 -6.91 -19.11
C GLY A 88 -0.78 -7.76 -18.57
N THR A 89 -0.89 -7.91 -17.25
CA THR A 89 -1.98 -8.67 -16.61
C THR A 89 -3.33 -7.98 -16.73
N GLY A 90 -3.37 -6.66 -16.52
CA GLY A 90 -4.58 -5.86 -16.69
C GLY A 90 -5.13 -5.94 -18.11
N LYS A 91 -4.27 -5.82 -19.12
CA LYS A 91 -4.64 -5.96 -20.52
C LYS A 91 -5.18 -7.35 -20.84
N LEU A 92 -4.54 -8.41 -20.32
CA LEU A 92 -5.03 -9.78 -20.51
C LEU A 92 -6.44 -9.97 -19.92
N TYR A 93 -6.65 -9.59 -18.67
CA TYR A 93 -7.89 -9.94 -17.96
C TYR A 93 -9.04 -8.93 -18.13
N PHE A 94 -8.74 -7.67 -18.47
CA PHE A 94 -9.74 -6.59 -18.59
C PHE A 94 -9.92 -6.03 -20.00
N GLU A 95 -8.90 -6.10 -20.87
CA GLU A 95 -9.03 -5.69 -22.27
C GLU A 95 -9.39 -6.88 -23.17
N SER A 96 -8.56 -7.94 -23.18
CA SER A 96 -8.81 -9.13 -23.98
C SER A 96 -9.97 -9.98 -23.45
N MET A 97 -10.15 -9.98 -22.13
CA MET A 97 -11.27 -10.61 -21.42
C MET A 97 -12.05 -9.54 -20.64
N LYS A 98 -13.06 -9.93 -19.86
CA LYS A 98 -13.86 -9.07 -18.96
C LYS A 98 -14.03 -9.76 -17.59
N ILE A 99 -12.93 -10.25 -17.03
CA ILE A 99 -12.93 -10.97 -15.75
C ILE A 99 -13.44 -10.07 -14.61
N LYS A 100 -14.56 -10.46 -13.99
CA LYS A 100 -15.09 -9.81 -12.77
C LYS A 100 -14.58 -10.48 -11.49
N ASN A 101 -14.44 -11.81 -11.49
CA ASN A 101 -14.05 -12.61 -10.33
C ASN A 101 -12.53 -12.54 -10.11
N CYS A 102 -12.05 -11.35 -9.81
CA CYS A 102 -10.66 -11.11 -9.50
C CYS A 102 -10.49 -10.46 -8.13
N ARG A 103 -9.34 -10.74 -7.52
CA ARG A 103 -8.89 -10.15 -6.27
C ARG A 103 -7.46 -9.66 -6.39
N ILE A 104 -7.09 -8.79 -5.47
CA ILE A 104 -5.73 -8.31 -5.34
C ILE A 104 -4.95 -9.11 -4.30
N HIS A 105 -3.63 -9.06 -4.38
CA HIS A 105 -2.71 -9.80 -3.53
C HIS A 105 -2.96 -9.63 -2.01
N ASN A 106 -3.35 -8.43 -1.57
CA ASN A 106 -3.52 -8.11 -0.14
C ASN A 106 -4.99 -7.95 0.30
N ARG A 107 -5.96 -8.05 -0.62
CA ARG A 107 -7.40 -7.86 -0.32
C ARG A 107 -8.28 -8.77 -1.17
N PRO A 108 -9.41 -9.26 -0.64
CA PRO A 108 -10.14 -10.38 -1.25
C PRO A 108 -11.05 -9.99 -2.43
N ALA A 109 -10.98 -8.75 -2.92
CA ALA A 109 -11.75 -8.25 -4.06
C ALA A 109 -10.91 -7.28 -4.90
N TYR A 110 -11.44 -6.84 -6.04
CA TYR A 110 -10.87 -5.79 -6.87
C TYR A 110 -11.39 -4.41 -6.43
N ASN A 111 -10.85 -3.90 -5.32
CA ASN A 111 -11.24 -2.64 -4.68
C ASN A 111 -10.01 -1.76 -4.36
N SER A 112 -10.24 -0.54 -3.87
CA SER A 112 -9.21 0.34 -3.31
C SER A 112 -9.08 0.14 -1.81
N GLU A 113 -7.87 0.31 -1.26
CA GLU A 113 -7.64 0.34 0.20
C GLU A 113 -8.21 1.61 0.85
N VAL A 114 -8.38 2.68 0.07
CA VAL A 114 -8.57 4.04 0.56
C VAL A 114 -9.73 4.77 -0.14
N HIS A 115 -10.83 4.05 -0.43
CA HIS A 115 -12.00 4.61 -1.11
C HIS A 115 -12.44 5.98 -0.57
N SER A 116 -12.61 6.11 0.75
CA SER A 116 -13.07 7.35 1.37
C SER A 116 -12.22 8.58 1.01
N SER A 117 -10.89 8.47 1.01
CA SER A 117 -10.01 9.62 0.69
C SER A 117 -10.14 10.03 -0.78
N ARG A 118 -10.23 9.03 -1.68
CA ARG A 118 -10.40 9.29 -3.12
C ARG A 118 -11.79 9.85 -3.43
N ASP A 119 -12.83 9.35 -2.78
CA ASP A 119 -14.20 9.87 -2.90
C ASP A 119 -14.29 11.31 -2.37
N MET A 120 -13.48 11.67 -1.37
CA MET A 120 -13.30 13.05 -0.90
C MET A 120 -12.47 13.93 -1.85
N GLY A 121 -11.90 13.38 -2.93
CA GLY A 121 -11.06 14.10 -3.89
C GLY A 121 -9.62 14.32 -3.45
N VAL A 122 -9.15 13.57 -2.44
CA VAL A 122 -7.79 13.67 -1.89
C VAL A 122 -7.06 12.34 -2.06
N ASP A 123 -6.17 12.26 -3.05
CA ASP A 123 -5.37 11.05 -3.29
C ASP A 123 -4.39 10.78 -2.14
N GLU A 124 -4.09 9.51 -1.88
CA GLU A 124 -3.38 9.07 -0.67
C GLU A 124 -1.86 9.35 -0.65
N LEU A 125 -1.27 9.71 -1.79
CA LEU A 125 0.16 10.05 -1.94
C LEU A 125 0.32 11.49 -2.44
N ASN A 126 -0.18 12.44 -1.66
CA ASN A 126 -0.35 13.86 -2.03
C ASN A 126 0.73 14.81 -1.49
N TYR A 127 1.82 14.27 -0.93
CA TYR A 127 2.90 15.04 -0.29
C TYR A 127 4.28 14.52 -0.72
N ALA A 128 5.33 15.27 -0.39
CA ALA A 128 6.71 14.89 -0.63
C ALA A 128 7.41 14.49 0.67
N TYR A 129 8.41 13.61 0.60
CA TYR A 129 9.19 13.23 1.79
C TYR A 129 9.88 14.42 2.46
N GLU A 130 10.16 15.49 1.72
CA GLU A 130 10.73 16.73 2.25
C GLU A 130 9.80 17.42 3.27
N ASP A 131 8.48 17.21 3.18
CA ASP A 131 7.51 17.82 4.11
C ASP A 131 7.75 17.37 5.56
N TYR A 132 8.31 16.17 5.78
CA TYR A 132 8.70 15.72 7.12
C TYR A 132 9.81 16.56 7.74
N THR A 133 10.59 17.30 6.93
CA THR A 133 11.63 18.21 7.40
C THR A 133 11.14 19.64 7.64
N LEU A 134 9.90 19.93 7.20
CA LEU A 134 9.29 21.27 7.25
C LEU A 134 8.16 21.36 8.28
N THR A 135 7.51 20.25 8.60
CA THR A 135 6.33 20.22 9.47
C THR A 135 6.66 20.52 10.94
N ASP A 136 5.73 21.19 11.63
CA ASP A 136 5.78 21.38 13.08
C ASP A 136 5.37 20.12 13.86
N THR A 137 4.53 19.27 13.26
CA THR A 137 4.02 18.06 13.92
C THR A 137 3.80 16.95 12.90
N ILE A 138 4.34 15.77 13.22
CA ILE A 138 4.09 14.53 12.49
C ILE A 138 2.99 13.77 13.21
N PHE A 139 1.85 13.57 12.54
CA PHE A 139 0.72 12.81 13.05
C PHE A 139 0.68 11.43 12.36
N MET A 140 1.08 10.37 13.07
CA MET A 140 1.20 9.01 12.55
C MET A 140 0.08 8.11 13.08
N VAL A 141 -0.63 7.42 12.18
CA VAL A 141 -1.77 6.56 12.52
C VAL A 141 -1.53 5.15 12.02
N GLY A 142 -1.62 4.16 12.92
CA GLY A 142 -1.57 2.73 12.55
C GLY A 142 -0.29 2.31 11.83
N ALA A 143 0.83 3.00 12.05
CA ALA A 143 2.08 2.79 11.34
C ALA A 143 3.28 2.65 12.28
N ASN A 144 4.28 1.90 11.83
CA ASN A 144 5.52 1.62 12.57
C ASN A 144 6.74 1.89 11.68
N SER A 145 6.88 3.15 11.26
CA SER A 145 7.75 3.53 10.13
C SER A 145 9.24 3.25 10.30
N MET A 146 9.77 3.15 11.52
CA MET A 146 11.14 2.67 11.70
C MET A 146 11.28 1.26 11.12
N GLU A 147 10.31 0.38 11.37
CA GLU A 147 10.34 -1.00 10.91
C GLU A 147 9.77 -1.16 9.50
N THR A 148 8.76 -0.40 9.09
CA THR A 148 8.03 -0.63 7.83
C THR A 148 8.36 0.35 6.70
N GLN A 149 8.85 1.55 7.02
CA GLN A 149 9.29 2.58 6.06
C GLN A 149 10.67 3.13 6.45
N THR A 150 11.59 2.22 6.81
CA THR A 150 12.84 2.52 7.55
C THR A 150 13.61 3.72 7.03
N ASN A 151 13.86 3.80 5.73
CA ASN A 151 14.67 4.89 5.18
C ASN A 151 13.89 6.19 5.03
N LEU A 152 12.56 6.15 4.92
CA LEU A 152 11.73 7.36 5.02
C LEU A 152 11.86 7.95 6.43
N TYR A 153 11.68 7.09 7.43
CA TYR A 153 11.80 7.47 8.83
C TYR A 153 13.19 8.03 9.15
N LEU A 154 14.25 7.28 8.85
CA LEU A 154 15.62 7.68 9.20
C LEU A 154 16.14 8.87 8.39
N ASN A 155 15.75 9.02 7.12
CA ASN A 155 16.31 10.05 6.25
C ASN A 155 15.50 11.35 6.22
N HIS A 156 14.23 11.34 6.62
CA HIS A 156 13.37 12.53 6.54
C HIS A 156 12.65 12.83 7.84
N MET A 157 12.03 11.83 8.48
CA MET A 157 11.30 12.05 9.74
C MET A 157 12.25 12.38 10.89
N VAL A 158 13.35 11.62 11.06
CA VAL A 158 14.34 11.87 12.12
C VAL A 158 14.96 13.27 12.01
N PRO A 159 15.41 13.75 10.83
CA PRO A 159 15.85 15.15 10.68
C PRO A 159 14.78 16.18 11.09
N GLY A 160 13.51 15.95 10.75
CA GLY A 160 12.40 16.81 11.20
C GLY A 160 12.25 16.84 12.72
N LEU A 161 12.23 15.66 13.34
CA LEU A 161 12.18 15.51 14.80
C LEU A 161 13.36 16.21 15.50
N GLN A 162 14.57 16.04 14.99
CA GLN A 162 15.78 16.71 15.50
C GLN A 162 15.76 18.23 15.28
N SER A 163 14.97 18.70 14.32
CA SER A 163 14.78 20.13 14.02
C SER A 163 13.63 20.75 14.83
N GLY A 164 12.98 19.98 15.70
CA GLY A 164 11.95 20.47 16.64
C GLY A 164 10.52 20.03 16.33
N ALA A 165 10.29 19.24 15.27
CA ALA A 165 8.96 18.70 15.00
C ALA A 165 8.51 17.78 16.14
N LYS A 166 7.24 17.89 16.55
CA LYS A 166 6.61 16.98 17.52
C LYS A 166 6.11 15.72 16.83
N MET A 167 5.97 14.63 17.58
CA MET A 167 5.44 13.36 17.10
C MET A 167 4.17 12.99 17.87
N ILE A 168 3.08 12.72 17.15
CA ILE A 168 1.89 12.06 17.70
C ILE A 168 1.76 10.70 17.03
N VAL A 169 1.63 9.64 17.81
CA VAL A 169 1.48 8.26 17.30
C VAL A 169 0.20 7.66 17.85
N VAL A 170 -0.73 7.31 16.96
CA VAL A 170 -1.94 6.54 17.25
C VAL A 170 -1.66 5.07 16.93
N ASP A 171 -1.40 4.28 17.98
CA ASP A 171 -1.14 2.85 17.86
C ASP A 171 -1.46 2.18 19.22
N PRO A 172 -2.32 1.14 19.28
CA PRO A 172 -2.57 0.40 20.53
C PRO A 172 -1.29 -0.16 21.17
N ARG A 173 -0.26 -0.43 20.36
CA ARG A 173 1.00 -1.02 20.77
C ARG A 173 2.08 0.06 20.92
N ARG A 174 2.91 -0.08 21.95
CA ARG A 174 4.17 0.67 22.03
C ARG A 174 5.22 0.03 21.12
N THR A 175 5.53 0.69 20.00
CA THR A 175 6.41 0.18 18.96
C THR A 175 7.83 0.75 19.05
N LEU A 176 8.75 0.19 18.26
CA LEU A 176 10.12 0.70 18.16
C LEU A 176 10.16 2.09 17.51
N THR A 177 9.18 2.44 16.67
CA THR A 177 9.04 3.80 16.13
C THR A 177 8.81 4.81 17.25
N ILE A 178 7.98 4.51 18.24
CA ILE A 178 7.72 5.40 19.38
C ILE A 178 8.98 5.58 20.22
N ALA A 179 9.63 4.47 20.61
CA ALA A 179 10.86 4.53 21.40
C ALA A 179 11.99 5.30 20.67
N SER A 180 12.11 5.10 19.35
CA SER A 180 13.06 5.85 18.53
C SER A 180 12.68 7.32 18.41
N SER A 181 11.39 7.66 18.31
CA SER A 181 10.94 9.04 18.22
C SER A 181 11.25 9.79 19.52
N GLU A 182 11.03 9.16 20.68
CA GLU A 182 11.37 9.75 21.99
C GLU A 182 12.88 9.99 22.11
N GLN A 183 13.70 9.09 21.56
CA GLN A 183 15.15 9.25 21.53
C GLN A 183 15.59 10.46 20.67
N TYR A 184 14.94 10.69 19.53
CA TYR A 184 15.35 11.75 18.60
C TYR A 184 14.70 13.12 18.86
N ALA A 185 13.46 13.14 19.34
CA ALA A 185 12.69 14.36 19.60
C ALA A 185 12.69 14.78 21.08
N GLY A 186 13.03 13.88 22.00
CA GLY A 186 12.75 14.04 23.44
C GLY A 186 11.38 13.48 23.81
N GLN A 187 11.27 12.85 24.99
CA GLN A 187 10.05 12.18 25.43
C GLN A 187 8.85 13.14 25.53
N GLU A 188 9.10 14.39 25.94
CA GLU A 188 8.12 15.46 26.05
C GLU A 188 7.53 15.91 24.71
N ASN A 189 8.21 15.62 23.59
CA ASN A 189 7.77 15.95 22.24
C ASN A 189 7.10 14.78 21.52
N VAL A 190 6.89 13.65 22.23
CA VAL A 190 6.22 12.46 21.69
C VAL A 190 4.97 12.13 22.49
N LEU A 191 3.82 12.20 21.83
CA LEU A 191 2.54 11.75 22.37
C LEU A 191 2.16 10.41 21.77
N HIS A 192 2.27 9.34 22.56
CA HIS A 192 1.74 8.03 22.20
C HIS A 192 0.29 7.89 22.67
N LEU A 193 -0.64 7.93 21.72
CA LEU A 193 -2.06 7.63 21.94
C LEU A 193 -2.27 6.12 21.82
N ALA A 194 -2.11 5.42 22.95
CA ALA A 194 -2.36 3.98 23.08
C ALA A 194 -3.85 3.65 23.14
N ILE A 195 -4.56 3.86 22.03
CA ILE A 195 -6.01 3.64 21.93
C ILE A 195 -6.36 2.15 22.03
N ALA A 196 -7.63 1.85 22.34
CA ALA A 196 -8.15 0.50 22.19
C ALA A 196 -8.20 0.10 20.71
N GLU A 197 -7.97 -1.17 20.39
CA GLU A 197 -7.99 -1.68 19.02
C GLU A 197 -9.32 -1.34 18.32
N GLY A 198 -9.24 -0.77 17.11
CA GLY A 198 -10.42 -0.42 16.29
C GLY A 198 -11.20 0.81 16.75
N THR A 199 -10.62 1.67 17.59
CA THR A 199 -11.30 2.88 18.11
C THR A 199 -10.84 4.20 17.47
N ASP A 200 -10.09 4.14 16.37
CA ASP A 200 -9.53 5.30 15.65
C ASP A 200 -10.61 6.34 15.27
N MET A 201 -11.76 5.88 14.76
CA MET A 201 -12.87 6.76 14.40
C MET A 201 -13.41 7.58 15.56
N VAL A 202 -13.42 7.01 16.78
CA VAL A 202 -13.86 7.74 17.98
C VAL A 202 -12.88 8.86 18.31
N LEU A 203 -11.58 8.55 18.23
CA LEU A 203 -10.51 9.54 18.42
C LEU A 203 -10.62 10.68 17.41
N PHE A 204 -10.73 10.37 16.11
CA PHE A 204 -10.76 11.41 15.07
C PHE A 204 -12.01 12.26 15.12
N ASN A 205 -13.17 11.68 15.43
CA ASN A 205 -14.40 12.47 15.62
C ASN A 205 -14.29 13.41 16.83
N ALA A 206 -13.68 12.95 17.93
CA ALA A 206 -13.47 13.79 19.10
C ALA A 206 -12.48 14.92 18.83
N LEU A 207 -11.37 14.64 18.13
CA LEU A 207 -10.38 15.65 17.73
C LEU A 207 -10.99 16.68 16.79
N LEU A 208 -11.72 16.24 15.76
CA LEU A 208 -12.40 17.14 14.82
C LEU A 208 -13.41 18.04 15.53
N THR A 209 -14.25 17.47 16.39
CA THR A 209 -15.23 18.25 17.17
C THR A 209 -14.54 19.31 18.02
N HIS A 210 -13.48 18.93 18.73
CA HIS A 210 -12.74 19.87 19.57
C HIS A 210 -12.06 20.98 18.76
N ILE A 211 -11.44 20.65 17.62
CA ILE A 211 -10.81 21.63 16.71
C ILE A 211 -11.83 22.64 16.21
N VAL A 212 -13.02 22.18 15.81
CA VAL A 212 -14.11 23.05 15.34
C VAL A 212 -14.65 23.92 16.49
N ASP A 213 -14.87 23.35 17.68
CA ASP A 213 -15.34 24.09 18.86
C ASP A 213 -14.35 25.17 19.32
N GLN A 214 -13.05 25.00 19.03
CA GLN A 214 -12.00 25.97 19.34
C GLN A 214 -11.70 26.95 18.18
N ASP A 215 -12.37 26.82 17.04
CA ASP A 215 -12.11 27.60 15.82
C ASP A 215 -10.65 27.47 15.33
N TRP A 216 -10.05 26.28 15.47
CA TRP A 216 -8.69 25.97 15.01
C TRP A 216 -8.68 25.43 13.58
N VAL A 217 -9.44 26.07 12.70
CA VAL A 217 -9.60 25.66 11.30
C VAL A 217 -9.07 26.72 10.34
N ASP A 218 -8.69 26.30 9.14
CA ASP A 218 -8.44 27.22 8.03
C ASP A 218 -9.77 27.55 7.33
N ALA A 219 -10.43 28.60 7.82
CA ALA A 219 -11.74 29.02 7.31
C ALA A 219 -11.69 29.46 5.84
N ASP A 220 -10.60 30.08 5.41
CA ASP A 220 -10.42 30.54 4.03
C ASP A 220 -10.27 29.36 3.08
N PHE A 221 -9.47 28.35 3.46
CA PHE A 221 -9.35 27.11 2.69
C PHE A 221 -10.68 26.37 2.57
N ILE A 222 -11.41 26.22 3.69
CA ILE A 222 -12.73 25.58 3.70
C ILE A 222 -13.67 26.29 2.71
N ALA A 223 -13.79 27.62 2.82
CA ALA A 223 -14.69 28.39 1.96
C ALA A 223 -14.31 28.30 0.46
N ALA A 224 -13.01 28.25 0.15
CA ALA A 224 -12.52 28.27 -1.22
C ALA A 224 -12.43 26.88 -1.89
N SER A 225 -12.23 25.82 -1.12
CA SER A 225 -11.74 24.52 -1.66
C SER A 225 -12.52 23.29 -1.17
N THR A 226 -13.53 23.45 -0.32
CA THR A 226 -14.36 22.31 0.14
C THR A 226 -15.82 22.49 -0.24
N PHE A 227 -16.52 21.36 -0.41
CA PHE A 227 -17.93 21.35 -0.74
C PHE A 227 -18.78 21.81 0.45
N GLN A 228 -19.63 22.82 0.24
CA GLN A 228 -20.42 23.45 1.30
C GLN A 228 -21.85 22.85 1.44
N GLY A 229 -22.28 22.00 0.51
CA GLY A 229 -23.66 21.50 0.44
C GLY A 229 -23.99 20.31 1.34
N GLY A 230 -23.05 19.84 2.17
CA GLY A 230 -23.29 18.79 3.18
C GLY A 230 -23.49 17.35 2.68
N GLU A 231 -23.60 17.13 1.36
CA GLU A 231 -23.77 15.81 0.74
C GLU A 231 -22.75 15.58 -0.38
N ALA A 232 -22.16 14.38 -0.45
CA ALA A 232 -21.31 14.00 -1.57
C ALA A 232 -22.15 13.95 -2.85
N VAL A 233 -21.71 14.65 -3.90
CA VAL A 233 -22.36 14.63 -5.21
C VAL A 233 -21.59 13.75 -6.17
N ALA A 234 -22.29 13.09 -7.09
CA ALA A 234 -21.66 12.32 -8.15
C ALA A 234 -20.70 13.20 -8.96
N GLN A 235 -19.50 12.69 -9.25
CA GLN A 235 -18.56 13.41 -10.10
C GLN A 235 -19.10 13.49 -11.55
N ASP A 236 -19.66 12.38 -12.05
CA ASP A 236 -20.43 12.32 -13.30
C ASP A 236 -21.26 11.01 -13.39
N SER A 237 -21.86 10.73 -14.55
CA SER A 237 -22.68 9.52 -14.76
C SER A 237 -21.90 8.19 -14.74
N ALA A 238 -20.57 8.24 -14.93
CA ALA A 238 -19.69 7.09 -14.80
C ALA A 238 -19.20 6.88 -13.34
N TYR A 239 -19.28 7.92 -12.52
CA TYR A 239 -18.90 7.92 -11.09
C TYR A 239 -20.06 8.42 -10.21
N PRO A 240 -21.14 7.63 -10.07
CA PRO A 240 -22.26 8.00 -9.22
C PRO A 240 -21.84 8.10 -7.75
N ALA A 241 -22.43 9.05 -7.03
CA ALA A 241 -22.37 9.03 -5.56
C ALA A 241 -23.04 7.75 -5.04
N ALA A 242 -22.45 7.15 -4.01
CA ALA A 242 -22.97 5.94 -3.37
C ALA A 242 -24.36 6.14 -2.74
#